data_AF-A0A925LUK9-F1
#
_entry.id   AF-A0A925LUK9-F1
#
_cell.length_a   1.000
_cell.length_b   1.000
_cell.length_c   1.000
_cell.angle_alpha   90.00
_cell.angle_beta   90.00
_cell.angle_gamma   90.00
#
_symmetry.space_group_name_H-M   'P 1'
#
loop_
_entity.id
_entity.type
_entity.pdbx_description
1 polymer ?
#
loop_
_entity_poly.entity_id
_entity_poly.type
_entity_poly.pdbx_seq_one_letter_code
_entity_poly.pdbx_strand_id
1 'polypeptide(L)'
;MARIPKIWYRKDRRAWFVTIRGSRHNLGPNKKEATERFHQLMGATESKAIKAMSLVAIADLYLEWVKIHRAQSTYVAHRYHVEKFCQRYPDLQLAEL
;
A
#
# COMPACT_ATOMS: atom_id res chain seq x y z
N MET A 1 14.12 6.02 5.20
CA MET A 1 13.08 7.02 4.92
C MET A 1 12.63 6.90 3.48
N ALA A 2 11.35 6.59 3.23
CA ALA A 2 10.81 6.60 1.88
C ALA A 2 10.69 8.07 1.41
N ARG A 3 11.35 8.41 0.30
CA ARG A 3 11.28 9.76 -0.27
C ARG A 3 9.91 9.95 -0.90
N ILE A 4 9.17 10.96 -0.44
CA ILE A 4 7.91 11.35 -1.08
C ILE A 4 8.24 11.77 -2.53
N PRO A 5 7.63 11.13 -3.54
CA PRO A 5 7.91 11.48 -4.93
C PRO A 5 7.48 12.92 -5.22
N LYS A 6 8.41 13.72 -5.76
CA LYS A 6 8.17 15.13 -6.08
C LYS A 6 7.86 15.29 -7.57
N ILE A 7 6.80 16.05 -7.88
CA ILE A 7 6.50 16.45 -9.26
C ILE A 7 7.55 17.45 -9.76
N TRP A 8 7.97 17.32 -11.01
CA TRP A 8 8.96 18.19 -11.64
C TRP A 8 8.54 18.54 -13.07
N TYR A 9 8.86 19.76 -13.51
CA TYR A 9 8.48 20.26 -14.83
C TYR A 9 9.60 20.03 -15.83
N ARG A 10 9.26 19.46 -16.99
CA ARG A 10 10.20 19.24 -18.09
C ARG A 10 9.95 20.25 -19.20
N LYS A 11 10.94 21.10 -19.47
CA LYS A 11 10.84 22.18 -20.46
C LYS A 11 10.61 21.66 -21.89
N ASP A 12 11.32 20.61 -22.33
CA ASP A 12 11.21 20.06 -23.70
C ASP A 12 9.81 19.58 -24.06
N ARG A 13 9.09 19.03 -23.08
CA ARG A 13 7.75 18.44 -23.26
C ARG A 13 6.64 19.37 -22.76
N ARG A 14 7.01 20.54 -22.22
CA ARG A 14 6.11 21.52 -21.58
C ARG A 14 5.10 20.86 -20.64
N ALA A 15 5.56 19.88 -19.86
CA ALA A 15 4.70 19.05 -19.03
C ALA A 15 5.35 18.69 -17.69
N TRP A 16 4.49 18.42 -16.71
CA TRP A 16 4.82 17.93 -15.39
C TRP A 16 4.96 16.42 -15.40
N PHE A 17 5.96 15.93 -14.69
CA PHE A 17 6.25 14.51 -14.55
C PHE A 17 6.48 14.17 -13.08
N VAL A 18 6.27 12.90 -12.74
CA VAL A 18 6.66 12.34 -11.45
C VAL A 18 7.31 10.98 -11.64
N THR A 19 8.33 10.69 -10.82
CA THR A 19 8.98 9.37 -10.81
C THR A 19 8.47 8.59 -9.60
N ILE A 20 7.74 7.52 -9.85
CA ILE A 20 7.19 6.63 -8.82
C ILE A 20 7.71 5.23 -9.11
N ARG A 21 8.34 4.57 -8.12
CA ARG A 21 8.86 3.18 -8.24
C ARG A 21 9.73 2.95 -9.49
N GLY A 22 10.58 3.93 -9.85
CA GLY A 22 11.45 3.85 -11.04
C GLY A 22 10.78 4.15 -12.38
N SER A 23 9.45 4.29 -12.42
CA SER A 23 8.68 4.64 -13.62
C SER A 23 8.34 6.12 -13.66
N ARG A 24 8.37 6.72 -14.86
CA ARG A 24 8.06 8.13 -15.09
C ARG A 24 6.63 8.28 -15.57
N HIS A 25 5.81 9.00 -14.83
CA HIS A 25 4.41 9.28 -15.17
C HIS A 25 4.28 10.71 -15.66
N ASN A 26 3.60 10.90 -16.80
CA ASN A 26 3.26 12.21 -17.33
C ASN A 26 1.97 12.71 -16.65
N LEU A 27 2.05 13.88 -16.01
CA LEU A 27 0.96 14.51 -15.28
C LEU A 27 0.27 15.61 -16.10
N GLY A 28 0.83 16.00 -17.25
CA GLY A 28 0.26 16.99 -18.16
C GLY A 28 0.87 18.40 -18.04
N PRO A 29 0.44 19.35 -18.87
CA PRO A 29 1.06 20.66 -19.01
C PRO A 29 0.75 21.63 -17.86
N ASN A 30 -0.43 21.50 -17.26
CA ASN A 30 -0.93 22.41 -16.25
C ASN A 30 -0.53 21.94 -14.84
N LYS A 31 0.01 22.85 -14.02
CA LYS A 31 0.46 22.54 -12.65
C LYS A 31 -0.70 22.07 -11.76
N LYS A 32 -1.88 22.69 -11.88
CA LYS A 32 -3.05 22.32 -11.07
C LYS A 32 -3.52 20.90 -11.39
N GLU A 33 -3.75 20.62 -12.68
CA GLU A 33 -4.12 19.28 -13.15
C GLU A 33 -3.05 18.23 -12.82
N ALA A 34 -1.77 18.61 -12.84
CA ALA A 34 -0.68 17.72 -12.49
C ALA A 34 -0.68 17.35 -10.99
N THR A 35 -1.00 18.29 -10.11
CA THR A 35 -1.18 18.02 -8.68
C THR A 35 -2.39 17.11 -8.43
N GLU A 36 -3.52 17.36 -9.11
CA GLU A 36 -4.72 16.52 -9.05
C GLU A 36 -4.39 15.07 -9.47
N ARG A 37 -3.75 14.90 -10.64
CA ARG A 37 -3.33 13.59 -11.15
C ARG A 37 -2.28 12.93 -10.27
N PHE A 38 -1.38 13.70 -9.67
CA PHE A 38 -0.43 13.18 -8.69
C PHE A 38 -1.15 12.63 -7.45
N HIS A 39 -2.13 13.36 -6.90
CA HIS A 39 -2.94 12.86 -5.79
C HIS A 39 -3.74 11.61 -6.18
N GLN A 40 -4.32 11.59 -7.38
CA GLN A 40 -5.00 10.40 -7.91
C GLN A 40 -4.05 9.21 -8.07
N LEU A 41 -2.83 9.41 -8.59
CA LEU A 41 -1.82 8.36 -8.73
C LEU A 41 -1.33 7.83 -7.37
N MET A 42 -1.22 8.71 -6.37
CA MET A 42 -0.83 8.31 -5.01
C MET A 42 -1.97 7.60 -4.28
N GLY A 43 -3.22 8.04 -4.48
CA GLY A 43 -4.44 7.44 -3.90
C GLY A 43 -4.89 6.16 -4.59
N ALA A 44 -4.60 6.01 -5.88
CA ALA A 44 -4.80 4.78 -6.65
C ALA A 44 -3.68 3.75 -6.42
N THR A 45 -2.91 3.89 -5.32
CA THR A 45 -2.16 2.77 -4.76
C THR A 45 -3.17 1.69 -4.46
N GLU A 46 -3.30 0.77 -5.42
CA GLU A 46 -4.14 -0.40 -5.43
C GLU A 46 -4.94 -0.53 -4.13
N SER A 47 -6.13 0.06 -4.11
CA SER A 47 -7.25 -0.63 -3.51
C SER A 47 -7.39 -1.91 -4.33
N LYS A 48 -6.47 -2.86 -4.12
CA LYS A 48 -6.71 -4.27 -4.33
C LYS A 48 -8.02 -4.45 -3.63
N ALA A 49 -9.10 -4.57 -4.40
CA ALA A 49 -10.36 -5.04 -3.88
C ALA A 49 -9.97 -6.28 -3.09
N ILE A 50 -9.99 -6.17 -1.77
CA ILE A 50 -9.58 -7.25 -0.89
C ILE A 50 -10.66 -8.28 -1.15
N LYS A 51 -10.32 -9.23 -2.00
CA LYS A 51 -11.25 -10.07 -2.72
C LYS A 51 -11.80 -11.06 -1.72
N ALA A 52 -12.80 -10.65 -0.91
CA ALA A 52 -13.35 -11.40 0.23
C ALA A 52 -12.32 -12.36 0.84
N MET A 53 -11.13 -11.85 1.18
CA MET A 53 -10.11 -12.69 1.76
C MET A 53 -10.56 -12.96 3.18
N SER A 54 -10.68 -14.24 3.54
CA SER A 54 -10.98 -14.62 4.92
C SER A 54 -9.95 -13.96 5.86
N LEU A 55 -10.37 -13.65 7.08
CA LEU A 55 -9.49 -13.09 8.11
C LEU A 55 -8.17 -13.84 8.22
N VAL A 56 -8.23 -15.17 8.12
CA VAL A 56 -7.06 -16.07 8.14
C VAL A 56 -6.07 -15.74 7.03
N ALA A 57 -6.54 -15.54 5.81
CA ALA A 57 -5.67 -15.25 4.68
C ALA A 57 -4.96 -13.87 4.81
N ILE A 58 -5.60 -12.90 5.47
CA ILE A 58 -4.98 -11.58 5.74
C ILE A 58 -3.99 -11.68 6.90
N ALA A 59 -4.35 -12.43 7.93
CA ALA A 59 -3.46 -12.75 9.05
C ALA A 59 -2.15 -13.40 8.58
N ASP A 60 -2.23 -14.35 7.64
CA ASP A 60 -1.05 -15.00 7.06
C ASP A 60 -0.18 -14.01 6.29
N LEU A 61 -0.76 -13.20 5.40
CA LEU A 61 -0.02 -12.17 4.66
C LEU A 61 0.66 -11.15 5.59
N TYR A 62 -0.02 -10.78 6.68
CA TYR A 62 0.53 -9.90 7.70
C TYR A 62 1.72 -10.55 8.41
N LEU A 63 1.61 -11.81 8.82
CA LEU A 63 2.68 -12.53 9.49
C LEU A 63 3.89 -12.76 8.58
N GLU A 64 3.68 -13.03 7.29
CA GLU A 64 4.76 -13.07 6.30
C GLU A 64 5.50 -11.73 6.20
N TRP A 65 4.76 -10.62 6.15
CA TRP A 65 5.38 -9.30 6.13
C TRP A 65 6.16 -9.00 7.42
N VAL A 66 5.60 -9.33 8.58
CA VAL A 66 6.27 -9.15 9.89
C VAL A 66 7.55 -9.98 9.96
N LYS A 67 7.52 -11.22 9.47
CA LYS A 67 8.71 -12.11 9.45
C LYS A 67 9.88 -11.50 8.67
N ILE A 68 9.60 -10.79 7.58
CA ILE A 68 10.63 -10.17 6.73
C ILE A 68 11.13 -8.84 7.31
N HIS A 69 10.27 -8.07 7.97
CA HIS A 69 10.55 -6.65 8.31
C HIS A 69 10.72 -6.36 9.81
N ARG A 70 10.56 -7.36 10.67
CA ARG A 70 10.63 -7.22 12.14
C ARG A 70 11.53 -8.28 12.76
N ALA A 71 11.93 -8.04 14.00
CA ALA A 71 12.72 -8.97 14.77
C ALA A 71 11.95 -10.28 15.03
N GLN A 72 12.70 -11.39 15.16
CA GLN A 72 12.15 -12.73 15.42
C GLN A 72 11.21 -12.74 16.65
N SER A 73 11.58 -12.04 17.73
CA SER A 73 10.76 -11.94 18.95
C SER A 73 9.43 -11.26 18.70
N THR A 74 9.40 -10.21 17.87
CA THR A 74 8.17 -9.54 17.43
C THR A 74 7.31 -10.49 16.61
N TYR A 75 7.90 -11.24 15.68
CA TYR A 75 7.14 -12.23 14.90
C TYR A 75 6.47 -13.28 15.79
N VAL A 76 7.18 -13.83 16.78
CA VAL A 76 6.61 -14.85 17.70
C VAL A 76 5.44 -14.29 18.51
N ALA A 77 5.59 -13.09 19.07
CA ALA A 77 4.52 -12.45 19.83
C ALA A 77 3.28 -12.18 18.96
N HIS A 78 3.48 -11.63 17.77
CA HIS A 78 2.39 -11.34 16.85
C HIS A 78 1.69 -12.62 16.36
N ARG A 79 2.46 -13.65 16.01
CA ARG A 79 1.92 -14.96 15.62
C ARG A 79 1.00 -15.52 16.70
N TYR A 80 1.44 -15.51 17.95
CA TYR A 80 0.64 -16.01 19.08
C TYR A 80 -0.71 -15.30 19.21
N HIS A 81 -0.73 -13.96 19.12
CA HIS A 81 -1.96 -13.19 19.24
C HIS A 81 -2.88 -13.36 18.03
N VAL A 82 -2.32 -13.37 16.82
CA VAL A 82 -3.05 -13.53 15.58
C VAL A 82 -3.67 -14.93 15.48
N GLU A 83 -2.92 -15.99 15.80
CA GLU A 83 -3.46 -17.36 15.81
C GLU A 83 -4.60 -17.50 16.83
N LYS A 84 -4.45 -16.95 18.04
CA LYS A 84 -5.53 -16.94 19.04
C LYS A 84 -6.77 -16.18 18.56
N PHE A 85 -6.59 -15.07 17.86
CA PHE A 85 -7.69 -14.29 17.32
C PHE A 85 -8.45 -15.06 16.24
N CYS A 86 -7.74 -15.68 15.30
CA CYS A 86 -8.33 -16.52 14.25
C CYS A 86 -9.03 -17.76 14.82
N GLN A 87 -8.47 -18.39 15.87
CA GLN A 87 -9.12 -19.52 16.55
C GLN A 87 -10.42 -19.13 17.25
N ARG A 88 -10.48 -17.91 17.80
CA ARG A 88 -11.67 -17.41 18.51
C ARG A 88 -12.80 -17.03 17.54
N TYR A 89 -12.45 -16.57 16.35
CA TYR A 89 -13.37 -16.04 15.34
C TYR A 89 -13.07 -16.60 13.94
N PRO A 90 -13.33 -17.90 13.70
CA PRO A 90 -12.98 -18.56 12.44
C PRO A 90 -13.80 -18.06 11.24
N ASP A 91 -15.04 -17.65 11.47
CA ASP A 91 -15.98 -17.25 10.40
C ASP A 91 -16.04 -15.74 10.17
N LEU A 92 -15.29 -14.95 10.95
CA LEU A 92 -15.35 -13.48 10.90
C LEU A 92 -14.92 -12.98 9.52
N GLN A 93 -15.87 -12.34 8.84
CA GLN A 93 -15.61 -11.75 7.54
C GLN A 93 -14.98 -10.37 7.73
N LEU A 94 -14.12 -9.98 6.79
CA LEU A 94 -13.50 -8.66 6.81
C LEU A 94 -14.52 -7.52 6.77
N ALA A 95 -15.71 -7.77 6.23
CA ALA A 95 -16.81 -6.80 6.17
C ALA A 95 -17.45 -6.52 7.55
N GLU A 96 -17.15 -7.35 8.55
CA GLU A 96 -17.69 -7.25 9.92
C GLU A 96 -16.69 -6.65 10.92
N LEU A 97 -15.51 -6.24 10.44
CA LEU A 97 -14.44 -5.56 11.18
C LEU A 97 -14.47 -4.05 10.92
#